data_AF-A0A1B1TU85-F1
#
_entry.id   AF-A0A1B1TU85-F1
#
_cell.length_a   1.000
_cell.length_b   1.000
_cell.length_c   1.000
_cell.angle_alpha   90.00
_cell.angle_beta   90.00
_cell.angle_gamma   90.00
#
_symmetry.space_group_name_H-M   'P 1'
#
loop_
_entity.id
_entity.type
_entity.pdbx_description
1 polymer ?
#
loop_
_entity_poly.entity_id
_entity_poly.type
_entity_poly.pdbx_seq_one_letter_code
_entity_poly.pdbx_strand_id
1 'polypeptide(L)'
;MSLDYYGLPLEQQQYLAQRFGAYGLDPELAYDTLLPDTVKNQGPEAIEEFMRHKDISHIYPQSQYPHLSGDLNNVFLEDPYVNAARGDQVVTQDEIWAAQQDNLSDAWDGDFNDNGLLDSWEFLF
;
A
#
# COMPACT_ATOMS: atom_id res chain seq x y z
N MET A 1 13.97 -13.89 4.85
CA MET A 1 12.69 -13.88 5.59
C MET A 1 12.24 -12.44 5.56
N SER A 2 11.05 -12.19 5.00
CA SER A 2 10.43 -10.86 5.09
C SER A 2 10.12 -10.55 6.55
N LEU A 3 10.16 -9.27 6.90
CA LEU A 3 9.83 -8.81 8.24
C LEU A 3 8.33 -9.06 8.49
N ASP A 4 7.99 -9.61 9.65
CA ASP A 4 6.60 -9.81 10.06
C ASP A 4 6.03 -8.52 10.68
N TYR A 5 4.69 -8.40 10.71
CA TYR A 5 4.03 -7.21 11.23
C TYR A 5 4.40 -6.92 12.70
N TYR A 6 4.44 -7.95 13.56
CA TYR A 6 4.78 -7.79 14.97
C TYR A 6 6.27 -7.57 15.24
N GLY A 7 7.14 -7.81 14.25
CA GLY A 7 8.57 -7.49 14.31
C GLY A 7 8.89 -6.04 13.93
N LEU A 8 7.92 -5.27 13.44
CA LEU A 8 8.07 -3.84 13.20
C LEU A 8 8.23 -3.07 14.53
N PRO A 9 8.91 -1.92 14.55
CA PRO A 9 8.86 -1.04 15.70
C PRO A 9 7.42 -0.54 15.95
N LEU A 10 7.11 -0.24 17.21
CA LEU A 10 5.74 0.02 17.66
C LEU A 10 5.08 1.20 16.91
N GLU A 11 5.86 2.21 16.56
CA GLU A 11 5.37 3.40 15.85
C GLU A 11 4.89 3.03 14.42
N GLN A 12 5.63 2.19 13.70
CA GLN A 12 5.24 1.69 12.38
C GLN A 12 4.02 0.77 12.47
N GLN A 13 3.93 -0.09 13.49
CA GLN A 13 2.72 -0.89 13.72
C GLN A 13 1.51 0.01 13.92
N GLN A 14 1.63 1.06 14.73
CA GLN A 14 0.54 2.01 14.98
C GLN A 14 0.16 2.79 13.72
N TYR A 15 1.15 3.22 12.93
CA TYR A 15 0.93 3.89 11.66
C TYR A 15 0.13 3.02 10.68
N LEU A 16 0.57 1.78 10.47
CA LEU A 16 -0.12 0.84 9.60
C LEU A 16 -1.50 0.47 10.15
N ALA A 17 -1.64 0.25 11.45
CA ALA A 17 -2.92 -0.04 12.09
C ALA A 17 -3.92 1.10 11.91
N GLN A 18 -3.47 2.35 12.07
CA GLN A 18 -4.31 3.51 11.82
C GLN A 18 -4.74 3.57 10.35
N ARG A 19 -3.80 3.34 9.43
CA ARG A 19 -4.07 3.46 8.01
C ARG A 19 -5.00 2.36 7.50
N PHE A 20 -4.70 1.08 7.77
CA PHE A 20 -5.57 -0.03 7.39
C PHE A 20 -6.90 -0.01 8.14
N GLY A 21 -6.87 0.34 9.42
CA GLY A 21 -8.06 0.47 10.25
C GLY A 21 -9.04 1.53 9.77
N ALA A 22 -8.57 2.61 9.12
CA ALA A 22 -9.44 3.61 8.48
C ALA A 22 -10.30 3.02 7.35
N TYR A 23 -9.86 1.90 6.77
CA TYR A 23 -10.57 1.14 5.74
C TYR A 23 -11.30 -0.09 6.33
N GLY A 24 -11.29 -0.27 7.66
CA GLY A 24 -11.90 -1.43 8.32
C GLY A 24 -11.17 -2.74 8.08
N LEU A 25 -9.90 -2.67 7.68
CA LEU A 25 -9.05 -3.85 7.42
C LEU A 25 -8.32 -4.25 8.71
N ASP A 26 -8.08 -5.56 8.84
CA ASP A 26 -7.18 -6.08 9.86
C ASP A 26 -5.72 -5.72 9.50
N PRO A 27 -4.97 -5.03 10.38
CA PRO A 27 -3.63 -4.54 10.04
C PRO A 27 -2.60 -5.62 9.71
N GLU A 28 -2.66 -6.77 10.40
CA GLU A 28 -1.73 -7.88 10.19
C GLU A 28 -2.00 -8.55 8.85
N LEU A 29 -3.27 -8.88 8.56
CA LEU A 29 -3.65 -9.49 7.28
C LEU A 29 -3.41 -8.55 6.10
N ALA A 30 -3.70 -7.25 6.27
CA ALA A 30 -3.46 -6.25 5.24
C ALA A 30 -1.96 -6.05 4.98
N TYR A 31 -1.14 -6.03 6.03
CA TYR A 31 0.31 -6.00 5.90
C TYR A 31 0.84 -7.19 5.10
N ASP A 32 0.37 -8.39 5.43
CA ASP A 32 0.84 -9.61 4.78
C ASP A 32 0.41 -9.69 3.32
N THR A 33 -0.80 -9.24 3.01
CA THR A 33 -1.42 -9.42 1.68
C THR A 33 -1.09 -8.29 0.71
N LEU A 34 -1.06 -7.04 1.18
CA LEU A 34 -0.98 -5.87 0.29
C LEU A 34 0.45 -5.41 0.05
N LEU A 35 1.34 -5.52 1.05
CA LEU A 35 2.72 -5.03 0.89
C LEU A 35 3.58 -6.06 0.14
N PRO A 36 4.34 -5.62 -0.88
CA PRO A 36 5.29 -6.50 -1.54
C PRO A 36 6.38 -6.98 -0.58
N ASP A 37 6.72 -8.28 -0.65
CA ASP A 37 7.81 -8.85 0.16
C ASP A 37 9.15 -8.13 -0.08
N THR A 38 9.38 -7.60 -1.28
CA THR A 38 10.59 -6.83 -1.61
C THR A 38 10.69 -5.57 -0.74
N VAL A 39 9.58 -4.86 -0.48
CA VAL A 39 9.56 -3.71 0.45
C VAL A 39 9.79 -4.20 1.88
N LYS A 40 9.11 -5.28 2.29
CA LYS A 40 9.27 -5.84 3.64
C LYS A 40 10.71 -6.27 3.96
N ASN A 41 11.46 -6.69 2.96
CA ASN A 41 12.87 -7.09 3.09
C ASN A 41 13.83 -5.90 3.19
N GLN A 42 13.41 -4.68 2.82
CA GLN A 42 14.23 -3.47 2.90
C GLN A 42 14.24 -2.86 4.32
N GLY A 43 13.20 -3.13 5.11
CA GLY A 43 13.14 -2.78 6.53
C GLY A 43 11.93 -1.91 6.89
N PRO A 44 11.75 -1.60 8.20
CA PRO A 44 10.63 -0.80 8.70
C PRO A 44 10.49 0.57 8.05
N GLU A 45 11.61 1.25 7.79
CA GLU A 45 11.63 2.59 7.19
C GLU A 45 11.10 2.57 5.75
N ALA A 46 11.55 1.60 4.94
CA ALA A 46 11.07 1.42 3.58
C ALA A 46 9.58 1.05 3.52
N ILE A 47 9.09 0.25 4.49
CA ILE A 47 7.67 -0.08 4.63
C ILE A 47 6.83 1.18 4.87
N GLU A 48 7.27 2.03 5.79
CA GLU A 48 6.56 3.28 6.08
C GLU A 48 6.57 4.22 4.87
N GLU A 49 7.73 4.39 4.23
CA GLU A 49 7.89 5.29 3.10
C GLU A 49 7.16 4.83 1.85
N PHE A 50 7.21 3.53 1.53
CA PHE A 50 6.41 2.94 0.44
C PHE A 50 4.94 3.22 0.67
N MET A 51 4.47 2.95 1.89
CA MET A 51 3.09 3.19 2.22
C MET A 51 2.76 4.67 2.06
N ARG A 52 3.57 5.63 2.54
CA ARG A 52 3.30 7.09 2.41
C ARG A 52 2.99 7.54 1.00
N HIS A 53 3.49 6.83 -0.01
CA HIS A 53 3.29 7.13 -1.42
C HIS A 53 2.20 6.30 -2.10
N LYS A 54 1.48 5.46 -1.36
CA LYS A 54 0.38 4.63 -1.88
C LYS A 54 -0.94 4.92 -1.19
N ASP A 55 -2.01 4.93 -1.96
CA ASP A 55 -3.38 4.90 -1.46
C ASP A 55 -3.87 3.46 -1.31
N ILE A 56 -4.85 3.25 -0.43
CA ILE A 56 -5.64 2.01 -0.37
C ILE A 56 -6.91 2.25 -1.15
N SER A 57 -7.07 1.56 -2.26
CA SER A 57 -8.18 1.78 -3.18
C SER A 57 -9.14 0.61 -3.19
N HIS A 58 -10.44 0.91 -3.26
CA HIS A 58 -11.46 -0.14 -3.42
C HIS A 58 -11.68 -0.49 -4.88
N ILE A 59 -11.76 -1.78 -5.19
CA ILE A 59 -12.16 -2.30 -6.52
C ILE A 59 -13.62 -1.94 -6.79
N TYR A 60 -14.49 -2.23 -5.82
CA TYR A 60 -15.88 -1.80 -5.78
C TYR A 60 -16.02 -0.65 -4.76
N PRO A 61 -16.40 0.56 -5.23
CA PRO A 61 -16.37 1.78 -4.42
C PRO A 61 -17.38 1.73 -3.28
N GLN A 62 -16.97 2.21 -2.09
CA GLN A 62 -17.81 2.17 -0.88
C GLN A 62 -19.15 2.92 -1.02
N SER A 63 -19.21 3.96 -1.85
CA SER A 63 -20.44 4.73 -2.11
C SER A 63 -21.55 3.87 -2.71
N GLN A 64 -21.19 2.83 -3.46
CA GLN A 64 -22.12 1.93 -4.14
C GLN A 64 -22.15 0.53 -3.49
N TYR A 65 -21.04 0.10 -2.89
CA TYR A 65 -20.85 -1.23 -2.30
C TYR A 65 -20.38 -1.16 -0.83
N PRO A 66 -21.14 -0.51 0.08
CA PRO A 66 -20.68 -0.27 1.45
C PRO A 66 -20.46 -1.56 2.26
N HIS A 67 -21.08 -2.67 1.86
CA HIS A 67 -20.91 -3.98 2.50
C HIS A 67 -19.54 -4.62 2.21
N LEU A 68 -18.78 -4.09 1.23
CA LEU A 68 -17.43 -4.54 0.88
C LEU A 68 -16.34 -3.61 1.45
N SER A 69 -16.70 -2.67 2.34
CA SER A 69 -15.80 -1.59 2.77
C SER A 69 -14.51 -2.07 3.43
N GLY A 70 -14.59 -3.14 4.22
CA GLY A 70 -13.47 -3.79 4.92
C GLY A 70 -13.13 -5.17 4.37
N ASP A 71 -13.55 -5.50 3.14
CA ASP A 71 -13.15 -6.75 2.50
C ASP A 71 -11.77 -6.59 1.89
N LEU A 72 -10.80 -7.38 2.37
CA LEU A 72 -9.42 -7.37 1.89
C LEU A 72 -9.32 -7.78 0.41
N ASN A 73 -10.28 -8.54 -0.12
CA ASN A 73 -10.31 -8.90 -1.54
C ASN A 73 -10.89 -7.77 -2.42
N ASN A 74 -11.41 -6.72 -1.80
CA ASN A 74 -11.97 -5.55 -2.48
C ASN A 74 -10.98 -4.37 -2.46
N VAL A 75 -9.72 -4.56 -2.03
CA VAL A 75 -8.75 -3.47 -1.96
C VAL A 75 -7.41 -3.82 -2.61
N PHE A 76 -6.70 -2.80 -3.04
CA PHE A 76 -5.33 -2.89 -3.55
C PHE A 76 -4.59 -1.57 -3.26
N LEU A 77 -3.28 -1.58 -3.41
CA LEU A 77 -2.45 -0.37 -3.31
C LEU A 77 -2.22 0.20 -4.70
N GLU A 78 -2.23 1.51 -4.84
CA GLU A 78 -1.89 2.22 -6.08
C GLU A 78 -1.43 3.64 -5.80
N ASP A 79 -0.97 4.32 -6.85
CA ASP A 79 -0.64 5.73 -6.83
C ASP A 79 -1.86 6.62 -6.46
N PRO A 80 -1.69 7.60 -5.54
CA PRO A 80 -2.77 8.50 -5.13
C PRO A 80 -3.37 9.34 -6.26
N TYR A 81 -2.62 9.74 -7.28
CA TYR A 81 -3.15 10.48 -8.42
C TYR A 81 -4.05 9.60 -9.28
N VAL A 82 -3.68 8.34 -9.50
CA VAL A 82 -4.51 7.37 -10.23
C VAL A 82 -5.82 7.12 -9.48
N ASN A 83 -5.76 6.90 -8.16
CA ASN A 83 -6.94 6.75 -7.32
C ASN A 83 -7.86 7.97 -7.40
N ALA A 84 -7.30 9.16 -7.20
CA ALA A 84 -8.04 10.43 -7.22
C ALA A 84 -8.68 10.72 -8.58
N ALA A 85 -7.99 10.39 -9.68
CA ALA A 85 -8.51 10.57 -11.03
C ALA A 85 -9.69 9.64 -11.34
N ARG A 86 -9.67 8.42 -10.81
CA ARG A 86 -10.75 7.44 -11.00
C ARG A 86 -12.00 7.76 -10.17
N GLY A 87 -11.82 8.27 -8.95
CA GLY A 87 -12.92 8.64 -8.06
C GLY A 87 -13.75 7.43 -7.60
N ASP A 88 -15.06 7.45 -7.85
CA ASP A 88 -15.98 6.39 -7.41
C ASP A 88 -16.36 5.40 -8.52
N GLN A 89 -15.53 5.27 -9.56
CA GLN A 89 -15.71 4.28 -10.60
C GLN A 89 -15.24 2.89 -10.13
N VAL A 90 -15.92 1.84 -10.61
CA VAL A 90 -15.49 0.46 -10.39
C VAL A 90 -14.19 0.22 -11.15
N VAL A 91 -13.22 -0.37 -10.46
CA VAL A 91 -11.89 -0.64 -11.01
C VAL A 91 -11.94 -1.80 -12.00
N THR A 92 -11.29 -1.61 -13.13
CA THR A 92 -11.12 -2.64 -14.16
C THR A 92 -9.97 -3.57 -13.83
N GLN A 93 -9.97 -4.76 -14.42
CA GLN A 93 -8.88 -5.71 -14.22
C GLN A 93 -7.52 -5.18 -14.73
N ASP A 94 -7.54 -4.37 -15.79
CA ASP A 94 -6.34 -3.76 -16.37
C ASP A 94 -5.74 -2.71 -15.43
N GLU A 95 -6.56 -1.93 -14.73
CA GLU A 95 -6.10 -0.96 -13.72
C GLU A 95 -5.49 -1.66 -12.50
N ILE A 96 -6.11 -2.74 -12.01
CA ILE A 96 -5.54 -3.56 -10.93
C ILE A 96 -4.17 -4.09 -11.36
N TRP A 97 -4.07 -4.60 -12.59
CA TRP A 97 -2.81 -5.13 -13.10
C TRP A 97 -1.74 -4.04 -13.25
N ALA A 98 -2.12 -2.87 -13.76
CA ALA A 98 -1.21 -1.72 -13.86
C ALA A 98 -0.68 -1.29 -12.48
N ALA A 99 -1.55 -1.14 -11.49
CA ALA A 99 -1.16 -0.80 -10.11
C ALA A 99 -0.27 -1.87 -9.47
N GLN A 100 -0.50 -3.15 -9.77
CA GLN A 100 0.39 -4.22 -9.30
C GLN A 100 1.77 -4.16 -9.95
N GLN A 101 1.86 -3.85 -11.25
CA GLN A 101 3.16 -3.70 -11.92
C GLN A 101 3.92 -2.48 -11.41
N ASP A 102 3.22 -1.38 -11.19
CA ASP A 102 3.71 -0.15 -10.58
C ASP A 102 4.32 -0.43 -9.20
N ASN A 103 3.52 -0.94 -8.26
CA ASN A 103 4.00 -1.31 -6.92
C ASN A 103 5.19 -2.28 -6.93
N LEU A 104 5.26 -3.18 -7.92
CA LEU A 104 6.41 -4.07 -8.08
C LEU A 104 7.64 -3.29 -8.55
N SER A 105 7.50 -2.37 -9.52
CA SER A 105 8.61 -1.52 -10.00
C SER A 105 9.20 -0.71 -8.85
N ASP A 106 8.36 0.04 -8.14
CA ASP A 106 8.70 0.84 -6.98
C ASP A 106 9.42 0.02 -5.92
N ALA A 107 8.90 -1.16 -5.61
CA ALA A 107 9.51 -2.05 -4.63
C ALA A 107 10.90 -2.52 -5.06
N TRP A 108 11.19 -2.59 -6.36
CA TRP A 108 12.47 -3.04 -6.91
C TRP A 108 13.49 -1.92 -7.08
N ASP A 109 13.09 -0.74 -7.55
CA ASP A 109 14.00 0.38 -7.78
C ASP A 109 14.14 1.29 -6.56
N GLY A 110 13.16 1.31 -5.65
CA GLY A 110 13.16 2.12 -4.44
C GLY A 110 12.79 3.59 -4.66
N ASP A 111 12.26 3.95 -5.83
CA ASP A 111 11.69 5.26 -6.17
C ASP A 111 10.17 5.15 -6.09
N PHE A 112 9.60 5.31 -4.90
CA PHE A 112 8.19 5.04 -4.61
C PHE A 112 7.25 6.15 -5.07
N ASN A 113 7.81 7.31 -5.45
CA ASN A 113 7.06 8.50 -5.87
C ASN A 113 7.38 8.96 -7.30
N ASP A 114 8.14 8.15 -8.05
CA ASP A 114 8.53 8.35 -9.45
C ASP A 114 9.20 9.72 -9.72
N ASN A 115 9.95 10.24 -8.75
CA ASN A 115 10.58 11.56 -8.90
C ASN A 115 12.01 11.48 -9.48
N GLY A 116 12.57 10.26 -9.63
CA GLY A 116 13.93 10.01 -10.09
C GLY A 116 14.98 9.99 -8.99
N LEU A 117 14.57 9.99 -7.71
CA LEU A 117 15.42 9.85 -6.51
C LEU A 117 14.95 8.64 -5.69
N LEU A 118 15.89 7.98 -5.01
CA LEU A 118 15.57 6.81 -4.19
C LEU A 118 14.97 7.22 -2.85
N ASP A 119 13.76 6.78 -2.56
CA ASP A 119 13.08 6.99 -1.28
C ASP A 119 13.52 5.97 -0.22
N SER A 120 13.89 4.75 -0.63
CA SER A 120 14.25 3.67 0.30
C SER A 120 15.61 3.82 1.02
N TRP A 121 16.39 4.87 0.69
CA TRP A 121 17.76 5.07 1.21
C TRP A 121 18.02 6.49 1.78
N GLU A 122 17.07 7.40 1.73
CA GLU A 122 17.22 8.71 2.35
C GLU A 122 17.02 8.58 3.87
N PHE A 123 18.09 8.41 4.65
CA PHE A 123 18.34 9.01 5.98
C PHE A 123 19.60 8.41 6.62
N LEU A 124 20.78 8.70 6.04
CA LEU A 124 22.06 8.63 6.75
C LEU A 124 22.93 9.84 6.39
N PHE A 125 22.61 11.01 6.95
CA PHE A 125 23.57 12.11 7.13
C PHE A 125 23.38 12.76 8.52
#